data_AF-I4D3S1-F1
#
_entry.id   AF-I4D3S1-F1
#
_cell.length_a   1.000
_cell.length_b   1.000
_cell.length_c   1.000
_cell.angle_alpha   90.00
_cell.angle_beta   90.00
_cell.angle_gamma   90.00
#
_symmetry.space_group_name_H-M   'P 1'
#
loop_
_entity.id
_entity.type
_entity.pdbx_description
1 polymer ?
#
loop_
_entity_poly.entity_id
_entity_poly.type
_entity_poly.pdbx_seq_one_letter_code
_entity_poly.pdbx_strand_id
1 'polypeptide(L)'
;MKINEVMKVTGLTKKAIYYYEEEGLISPYKEKDNNYRVYSDADIKTLAQISVLRRLDIPLYAISEILKNPHEIKNIMKEQVHLITEKIHFLNKNKDLIENFVTGLNDCNLNSAMEELEELNKVLIADSKTRAGYMMKELDRIFPGNFGKLLSFHYGQFLYEPLDSDEKFKAWEELVNDLDEIEEIEYTENIQKIINKYYGKITKTDLIKINEISKQAIERLLTRKGSPSEEEPLEAKRKVEEYYTNISNKKEIQDFSELQQFLSNYQSVFKRLDKHIMVLSSKFRKLQDIIFNRTGQNA
;
A
#
# COMPACT_ATOMS: atom_id res chain seq x y z
N MET A 1 8.78 -30.38 18.27
CA MET A 1 7.98 -30.84 17.11
C MET A 1 8.72 -30.56 15.80
N LYS A 2 8.66 -31.44 14.78
CA LYS A 2 9.33 -31.21 13.48
C LYS A 2 8.42 -30.43 12.52
N ILE A 3 9.02 -29.78 11.51
CA ILE A 3 8.31 -28.88 10.57
C ILE A 3 7.03 -29.48 9.96
N ASN A 4 7.04 -30.75 9.55
CA ASN A 4 5.88 -31.40 8.93
C ASN A 4 4.69 -31.54 9.89
N GLU A 5 4.95 -31.73 11.18
CA GLU A 5 3.92 -31.81 12.22
C GLU A 5 3.38 -30.41 12.52
N VAL A 6 4.26 -29.41 12.62
CA VAL A 6 3.88 -28.01 12.83
C VAL A 6 2.97 -27.50 11.70
N MET A 7 3.29 -27.85 10.45
CA MET A 7 2.43 -27.52 9.30
C MET A 7 1.02 -28.08 9.44
N LYS A 8 0.88 -29.34 9.92
CA LYS A 8 -0.43 -29.97 10.14
C LYS A 8 -1.22 -29.28 11.25
N VAL A 9 -0.55 -28.88 12.34
CA VAL A 9 -1.19 -28.24 13.50
C VAL A 9 -1.63 -26.80 13.18
N THR A 10 -0.77 -26.05 12.50
CA THR A 10 -0.96 -24.60 12.28
C THR A 10 -1.70 -24.28 10.98
N GLY A 11 -1.75 -25.23 10.05
CA GLY A 11 -2.24 -25.03 8.68
C GLY A 11 -1.31 -24.17 7.82
N LEU A 12 -0.10 -23.86 8.31
CA LEU A 12 0.88 -23.05 7.59
C LEU A 12 1.76 -23.92 6.70
N THR A 13 2.25 -23.33 5.60
CA THR A 13 3.26 -24.00 4.76
C THR A 13 4.65 -23.87 5.38
N LYS A 14 5.56 -24.77 5.00
CA LYS A 14 6.98 -24.67 5.38
C LYS A 14 7.58 -23.29 5.08
N LYS A 15 7.28 -22.71 3.91
CA LYS A 15 7.73 -21.37 3.54
C LYS A 15 7.20 -20.30 4.48
N ALA A 16 5.91 -20.35 4.85
CA ALA A 16 5.33 -19.38 5.78
C ALA A 16 5.97 -19.46 7.18
N ILE A 17 6.24 -20.67 7.67
CA ILE A 17 6.90 -20.87 8.98
C ILE A 17 8.32 -20.31 8.96
N TYR A 18 9.08 -20.55 7.88
CA TYR A 18 10.43 -20.01 7.73
C TYR A 18 10.43 -18.49 7.63
N TYR A 19 9.46 -17.94 6.90
CA TYR A 19 9.28 -16.51 6.82
C TYR A 19 9.01 -15.89 8.21
N TYR A 20 8.17 -16.49 9.05
CA TYR A 20 7.95 -15.98 10.41
C TYR A 20 9.15 -16.14 11.34
N GLU A 21 10.03 -17.12 11.10
CA GLU A 21 11.34 -17.23 11.76
C GLU A 21 12.28 -16.12 11.31
N GLU A 22 12.36 -15.84 10.00
CA GLU A 22 13.18 -14.75 9.43
C GLU A 22 12.74 -13.37 9.92
N GLU A 23 11.42 -13.16 10.06
CA GLU A 23 10.82 -11.95 10.66
C GLU A 23 10.98 -11.89 12.19
N GLY A 24 11.59 -12.91 12.82
CA GLY A 24 11.89 -12.95 14.24
C GLY A 24 10.67 -13.15 15.15
N LEU A 25 9.54 -13.63 14.61
CA LEU A 25 8.32 -13.87 15.39
C LEU A 25 8.36 -15.18 16.18
N ILE A 26 9.20 -16.11 15.74
CA ILE A 26 9.53 -17.35 16.43
C ILE A 26 11.04 -17.59 16.36
N SER A 27 11.56 -18.41 17.26
CA SER A 27 12.98 -18.75 17.26
C SER A 27 13.17 -20.23 17.64
N PRO A 28 12.84 -21.15 16.71
CA PRO A 28 12.93 -22.57 16.98
C PRO A 28 14.38 -22.99 17.23
N TYR A 29 14.56 -23.94 18.14
CA TYR A 29 15.87 -24.51 18.43
C TYR A 29 16.41 -25.28 17.22
N LYS A 30 17.72 -25.19 16.98
CA LYS A 30 18.42 -26.01 15.98
C LYS A 30 19.25 -27.07 16.70
N GLU A 31 18.96 -28.33 16.42
CA GLU A 31 19.71 -29.47 16.98
C GLU A 31 21.20 -29.38 16.59
N LYS A 32 22.08 -29.59 17.58
CA LYS A 32 23.54 -29.46 17.39
C LYS A 32 24.11 -30.46 16.39
N ASP A 33 23.54 -31.66 16.31
CA ASP A 33 24.14 -32.77 15.57
C ASP A 33 23.79 -32.79 14.08
N ASN A 34 22.68 -32.18 13.68
CA ASN A 34 22.12 -32.30 12.34
C ASN A 34 21.50 -31.00 11.79
N ASN A 35 21.54 -29.92 12.60
CA ASN A 35 21.01 -28.59 12.28
C ASN A 35 19.51 -28.58 11.90
N TYR A 36 18.74 -29.60 12.31
CA TYR A 36 17.29 -29.63 12.12
C TYR A 36 16.60 -28.70 13.11
N ARG A 37 15.55 -28.03 12.62
CA ARG A 37 14.70 -27.17 13.44
C ARG A 37 13.73 -28.00 14.27
N VAL A 38 13.71 -27.72 15.56
CA VAL A 38 12.76 -28.26 16.53
C VAL A 38 11.95 -27.11 17.09
N TYR A 39 10.65 -27.14 16.82
CA TYR A 39 9.70 -26.14 17.26
C TYR A 39 9.18 -26.51 18.66
N SER A 40 9.23 -25.56 19.57
CA SER A 40 8.66 -25.68 20.91
C SER A 40 7.14 -25.49 20.89
N ASP A 41 6.45 -25.86 21.97
CA ASP A 41 5.02 -25.60 22.12
C ASP A 41 4.70 -24.09 22.09
N ALA A 42 5.64 -23.26 22.57
CA ALA A 42 5.52 -21.81 22.47
C ALA A 42 5.57 -21.34 21.01
N ASP A 43 6.52 -21.84 20.20
CA ASP A 43 6.59 -21.51 18.77
C ASP A 43 5.30 -21.92 18.05
N ILE A 44 4.77 -23.10 18.34
CA ILE A 44 3.54 -23.62 17.73
C ILE A 44 2.35 -22.74 18.11
N LYS A 45 2.25 -22.34 19.39
CA LYS A 45 1.19 -21.44 19.87
C LYS A 45 1.25 -20.09 19.16
N THR A 46 2.44 -19.49 19.03
CA THR A 46 2.64 -18.24 18.31
C THR A 46 2.27 -18.38 16.83
N LEU A 47 2.72 -19.45 16.16
CA LEU A 47 2.37 -19.73 14.77
C LEU A 47 0.85 -19.91 14.55
N ALA A 48 0.16 -20.56 15.49
CA ALA A 48 -1.29 -20.70 15.43
C ALA A 48 -2.00 -19.34 15.59
N GLN A 49 -1.52 -18.47 16.48
CA GLN A 49 -2.03 -17.11 16.62
C GLN A 49 -1.82 -16.29 15.35
N ILE A 50 -0.60 -16.32 14.78
CA ILE A 50 -0.29 -15.65 13.51
C ILE A 50 -1.23 -16.16 12.40
N SER A 51 -1.44 -17.47 12.30
CA SER A 51 -2.32 -18.09 11.29
C SER A 51 -3.75 -17.54 11.37
N VAL A 52 -4.34 -17.44 12.57
CA VAL A 52 -5.68 -16.89 12.77
C VAL A 52 -5.73 -15.40 12.44
N LEU A 53 -4.80 -14.61 12.98
CA LEU A 53 -4.77 -13.17 12.77
C LEU A 53 -4.61 -12.82 11.28
N ARG A 54 -3.77 -13.56 10.55
CA ARG A 54 -3.62 -13.40 9.09
C ARG A 54 -4.89 -13.74 8.32
N ARG A 55 -5.68 -14.73 8.76
CA ARG A 55 -7.00 -15.04 8.15
C ARG A 55 -8.03 -13.95 8.37
N LEU A 56 -7.90 -13.17 9.44
CA LEU A 56 -8.72 -12.00 9.72
C LEU A 56 -8.21 -10.73 9.01
N ASP A 57 -7.32 -10.90 8.02
CA ASP A 57 -6.64 -9.84 7.30
C ASP A 57 -5.79 -8.90 8.17
N ILE A 58 -5.47 -9.30 9.40
CA ILE A 58 -4.57 -8.51 10.25
C ILE A 58 -3.16 -8.56 9.67
N PRO A 59 -2.53 -7.39 9.43
CA PRO A 59 -1.20 -7.32 8.84
C PRO A 59 -0.09 -7.72 9.82
N LEU A 60 1.06 -8.14 9.29
CA LEU A 60 2.13 -8.73 10.11
C LEU A 60 2.71 -7.75 11.14
N TYR A 61 2.84 -6.46 10.83
CA TYR A 61 3.33 -5.47 11.81
C TYR A 61 2.37 -5.36 13.02
N ALA A 62 1.05 -5.41 12.79
CA ALA A 62 0.04 -5.38 13.85
C ALA A 62 0.07 -6.70 14.65
N ILE A 63 0.33 -7.82 13.98
CA ILE A 63 0.55 -9.10 14.66
C ILE A 63 1.80 -9.02 15.55
N SER A 64 2.92 -8.47 15.05
CA SER A 64 4.12 -8.24 15.85
C SER A 64 3.84 -7.36 17.06
N GLU A 65 3.00 -6.34 16.91
CA GLU A 65 2.57 -5.47 18.00
C GLU A 65 1.72 -6.22 19.03
N ILE A 66 0.75 -7.03 18.58
CA ILE A 66 -0.06 -7.89 19.44
C ILE A 66 0.82 -8.89 20.22
N LEU A 67 1.83 -9.47 19.57
CA LEU A 67 2.73 -10.43 20.22
C LEU A 67 3.61 -9.77 21.29
N LYS A 68 4.01 -8.51 21.08
CA LYS A 68 4.80 -7.73 22.06
C LYS A 68 3.94 -7.13 23.17
N ASN A 69 2.78 -6.60 22.80
CA ASN A 69 1.84 -5.87 23.66
C ASN A 69 0.43 -6.46 23.50
N PRO A 70 0.12 -7.59 24.17
CA PRO A 70 -1.16 -8.30 23.99
C PRO A 70 -2.42 -7.48 24.26
N HIS A 71 -2.31 -6.37 25.00
CA HIS A 71 -3.43 -5.47 25.27
C HIS A 71 -3.93 -4.72 24.03
N GLU A 72 -3.08 -4.53 23.00
CA GLU A 72 -3.45 -3.84 21.76
C GLU A 72 -4.39 -4.65 20.86
N ILE A 73 -4.52 -5.96 21.08
CA ILE A 73 -5.38 -6.82 20.28
C ILE A 73 -6.81 -6.30 20.20
N LYS A 74 -7.33 -5.72 21.30
CA LYS A 74 -8.69 -5.17 21.34
C LYS A 74 -8.83 -3.94 20.45
N ASN A 75 -7.83 -3.07 20.42
CA ASN A 75 -7.84 -1.85 19.62
C ASN A 75 -7.73 -2.20 18.13
N ILE A 76 -6.75 -3.04 17.79
CA ILE A 76 -6.52 -3.52 16.42
C ILE A 76 -7.76 -4.26 15.87
N MET A 77 -8.41 -5.09 16.69
CA MET A 77 -9.64 -5.79 16.27
C MET A 77 -10.83 -4.84 16.07
N LYS A 78 -10.97 -3.80 16.90
CA LYS A 78 -12.01 -2.77 16.70
C LYS A 78 -11.81 -2.03 15.39
N GLU A 79 -10.58 -1.66 15.08
CA GLU A 79 -10.22 -1.01 13.83
C GLU A 79 -10.50 -1.91 12.63
N GLN A 80 -10.17 -3.21 12.74
CA GLN A 80 -10.50 -4.18 11.69
C GLN A 80 -12.01 -4.36 11.49
N VAL A 81 -12.80 -4.40 12.57
CA VAL A 81 -14.28 -4.43 12.47
C VAL A 81 -14.79 -3.18 11.77
N HIS A 82 -14.25 -2.01 12.08
CA HIS A 82 -14.62 -0.77 11.43
C HIS A 82 -14.33 -0.83 9.91
N LEU A 83 -13.13 -1.25 9.51
CA LEU A 83 -12.74 -1.40 8.10
C LEU A 83 -13.64 -2.40 7.34
N ILE A 84 -13.98 -3.54 7.96
CA ILE A 84 -14.90 -4.52 7.38
C ILE A 84 -16.30 -3.93 7.24
N THR A 85 -16.77 -3.19 8.23
CA THR A 85 -18.10 -2.56 8.20
C THR A 85 -18.21 -1.53 7.08
N GLU A 86 -17.19 -0.68 6.91
CA GLU A 86 -17.13 0.25 5.77
C GLU A 86 -17.14 -0.48 4.43
N LYS A 87 -16.41 -1.61 4.33
CA LYS A 87 -16.37 -2.43 3.12
C LYS A 87 -17.73 -3.05 2.81
N ILE A 88 -18.44 -3.56 3.82
CA ILE A 88 -19.80 -4.09 3.67
C ILE A 88 -20.74 -2.98 3.22
N HIS A 89 -20.71 -1.81 3.86
CA HIS A 89 -21.55 -0.68 3.48
C HIS A 89 -21.32 -0.26 2.02
N PHE A 90 -20.06 -0.17 1.60
CA PHE A 90 -19.70 0.13 0.20
C PHE A 90 -20.21 -0.94 -0.77
N LEU A 91 -20.00 -2.22 -0.46
CA LEU A 91 -20.42 -3.32 -1.32
C LEU A 91 -21.94 -3.39 -1.45
N ASN A 92 -22.68 -3.18 -0.35
CA ASN A 92 -24.13 -3.13 -0.37
C ASN A 92 -24.63 -1.93 -1.19
N LYS A 93 -24.04 -0.75 -1.01
CA LYS A 93 -24.41 0.41 -1.83
C LYS A 93 -24.19 0.14 -3.32
N ASN A 94 -23.03 -0.42 -3.70
CA ASN A 94 -22.77 -0.77 -5.09
C ASN A 94 -23.77 -1.82 -5.61
N LYS A 95 -24.11 -2.81 -4.78
CA LYS A 95 -25.13 -3.82 -5.11
C LYS A 95 -26.48 -3.14 -5.39
N ASP A 96 -26.96 -2.29 -4.49
CA ASP A 96 -28.24 -1.59 -4.63
C ASP A 96 -28.26 -0.72 -5.89
N LEU A 97 -27.16 -0.04 -6.19
CA LEU A 97 -27.02 0.76 -7.42
C LEU A 97 -27.08 -0.11 -8.68
N ILE A 98 -26.41 -1.26 -8.68
CA ILE A 98 -26.46 -2.21 -9.79
C ILE A 98 -27.87 -2.81 -9.93
N GLU A 99 -28.53 -3.16 -8.83
CA GLU A 99 -29.88 -3.71 -8.84
C GLU A 99 -30.91 -2.69 -9.35
N ASN A 100 -30.79 -1.43 -8.93
CA ASN A 100 -31.64 -0.34 -9.43
C ASN A 100 -31.42 -0.11 -10.93
N PHE A 101 -30.16 -0.07 -11.37
CA PHE A 101 -29.83 0.06 -12.79
C PHE A 101 -30.43 -1.08 -13.61
N VAL A 102 -30.21 -2.34 -13.20
CA VAL A 102 -30.78 -3.52 -13.87
C VAL A 102 -32.31 -3.50 -13.88
N THR A 103 -32.96 -3.00 -12.83
CA THR A 103 -34.42 -2.88 -12.78
C THR A 103 -34.91 -1.81 -13.76
N GLY A 104 -34.27 -0.64 -13.78
CA GLY A 104 -34.57 0.46 -14.71
C GLY A 104 -34.40 0.07 -16.18
N LEU A 105 -33.39 -0.76 -16.49
CA LEU A 105 -33.14 -1.29 -17.84
C LEU A 105 -34.33 -2.06 -18.45
N ASN A 106 -35.23 -2.62 -17.64
CA ASN A 106 -36.37 -3.37 -18.17
C ASN A 106 -37.44 -2.47 -18.80
N ASP A 107 -37.44 -1.18 -18.47
CA ASP A 107 -38.48 -0.21 -18.87
C ASP A 107 -37.95 0.91 -19.79
N CYS A 108 -36.65 0.96 -20.08
CA CYS A 108 -36.02 2.05 -20.83
C CYS A 108 -35.30 1.57 -22.10
N ASN A 109 -35.14 2.46 -23.09
CA ASN A 109 -34.32 2.19 -24.26
C ASN A 109 -32.82 2.37 -23.93
N LEU A 110 -31.93 1.86 -24.77
CA LEU A 110 -30.47 1.89 -24.56
C LEU A 110 -29.92 3.31 -24.28
N ASN A 111 -30.49 4.35 -24.89
CA ASN A 111 -30.00 5.73 -24.71
C ASN A 111 -30.38 6.28 -23.33
N SER A 112 -31.61 6.04 -22.86
CA SER A 112 -32.03 6.42 -21.51
C SER A 112 -31.24 5.68 -20.43
N ALA A 113 -30.90 4.42 -20.68
CA ALA A 113 -29.98 3.66 -19.82
C ALA A 113 -28.57 4.28 -19.76
N MET A 114 -28.07 4.82 -20.87
CA MET A 114 -26.76 5.50 -20.89
C MET A 114 -26.78 6.83 -20.11
N GLU A 115 -27.89 7.58 -20.16
CA GLU A 115 -28.07 8.80 -19.34
C GLU A 115 -28.12 8.49 -17.83
N GLU A 116 -28.77 7.39 -17.44
CA GLU A 116 -28.78 6.93 -16.05
C GLU A 116 -27.38 6.59 -15.52
N LEU A 117 -26.48 6.07 -16.37
CA LEU A 117 -25.07 5.82 -16.00
C LEU A 117 -24.30 7.12 -15.72
N GLU A 118 -24.59 8.20 -16.44
CA GLU A 118 -23.96 9.50 -16.20
C GLU A 118 -24.36 10.08 -14.85
N GLU A 119 -25.65 10.02 -14.51
CA GLU A 119 -26.14 10.45 -13.18
C GLU A 119 -25.61 9.57 -12.06
N LEU A 120 -25.56 8.26 -12.28
CA LEU A 120 -24.97 7.32 -11.33
C LEU A 120 -23.50 7.62 -11.06
N ASN A 121 -22.72 7.96 -12.09
CA ASN A 121 -21.32 8.34 -11.95
C ASN A 121 -21.16 9.58 -11.05
N LYS A 122 -22.01 10.61 -11.22
CA LYS A 122 -21.99 11.81 -10.35
C LYS A 122 -22.24 11.47 -8.88
N VAL A 123 -23.24 10.62 -8.60
CA VAL A 123 -23.58 10.18 -7.24
C VAL A 123 -22.45 9.37 -6.61
N LEU A 124 -21.85 8.44 -7.36
CA LEU A 124 -20.74 7.60 -6.91
C LEU A 124 -19.50 8.44 -6.59
N ILE A 125 -19.17 9.40 -7.45
CA ILE A 125 -18.05 10.32 -7.21
C ILE A 125 -18.30 11.14 -5.94
N ALA A 126 -19.47 11.77 -5.80
CA ALA A 126 -19.79 12.62 -4.66
C ALA A 126 -19.70 11.87 -3.32
N ASP A 127 -20.18 10.63 -3.28
CA ASP A 127 -20.21 9.81 -2.08
C ASP A 127 -18.86 9.15 -1.72
N SER A 128 -17.97 9.01 -2.69
CA SER A 128 -16.68 8.35 -2.48
C SER A 128 -15.54 9.32 -2.23
N LYS A 129 -15.62 10.57 -2.69
CA LYS A 129 -14.57 11.60 -2.57
C LYS A 129 -14.01 11.79 -1.16
N THR A 130 -14.86 11.76 -0.15
CA THR A 130 -14.47 11.96 1.26
C THR A 130 -13.95 10.69 1.94
N ARG A 131 -13.90 9.56 1.23
CA ARG A 131 -13.45 8.27 1.79
C ARG A 131 -11.94 8.13 1.66
N ALA A 132 -11.31 7.58 2.69
CA ALA A 132 -9.90 7.23 2.64
C ALA A 132 -9.61 6.23 1.49
N GLY A 133 -8.58 6.54 0.70
CA GLY A 133 -8.17 5.77 -0.48
C GLY A 133 -8.98 6.05 -1.75
N TYR A 134 -9.88 7.05 -1.75
CA TYR A 134 -10.55 7.52 -2.96
C TYR A 134 -9.54 7.95 -4.03
N MET A 135 -8.69 8.94 -3.73
CA MET A 135 -7.74 9.53 -4.69
C MET A 135 -6.88 8.47 -5.38
N MET A 136 -6.33 7.54 -4.60
CA MET A 136 -5.53 6.44 -5.12
C MET A 136 -6.29 5.56 -6.12
N LYS A 137 -7.53 5.17 -5.82
CA LYS A 137 -8.37 4.38 -6.74
C LYS A 137 -8.82 5.19 -7.94
N GLU A 138 -9.05 6.47 -7.71
CA GLU A 138 -9.54 7.39 -8.72
C GLU A 138 -8.49 7.61 -9.81
N LEU A 139 -7.19 7.68 -9.45
CA LEU A 139 -6.10 7.76 -10.44
C LEU A 139 -6.11 6.57 -11.42
N ASP A 140 -6.34 5.35 -10.96
CA ASP A 140 -6.48 4.18 -11.84
C ASP A 140 -7.68 4.32 -12.79
N ARG A 141 -8.81 4.79 -12.24
CA ARG A 141 -10.05 4.95 -13.01
C ARG A 141 -9.93 6.02 -14.10
N ILE A 142 -9.37 7.18 -13.78
CA ILE A 142 -9.34 8.34 -14.68
C ILE A 142 -8.13 8.35 -15.62
N PHE A 143 -7.04 7.65 -15.26
CA PHE A 143 -5.85 7.48 -16.12
C PHE A 143 -5.61 6.00 -16.46
N PRO A 144 -6.33 5.43 -17.45
CA PRO A 144 -6.19 4.02 -17.77
C PRO A 144 -4.80 3.68 -18.33
N GLY A 145 -4.45 2.39 -18.29
CA GLY A 145 -3.22 1.88 -18.93
C GLY A 145 -1.95 2.09 -18.09
N ASN A 146 -0.77 2.04 -18.72
CA ASN A 146 0.51 2.07 -18.00
C ASN A 146 0.73 3.37 -17.21
N PHE A 147 0.09 4.47 -17.62
CA PHE A 147 0.21 5.76 -16.96
C PHE A 147 -0.42 5.77 -15.57
N GLY A 148 -1.71 5.48 -15.41
CA GLY A 148 -2.31 5.39 -14.06
C GLY A 148 -1.70 4.30 -13.20
N LYS A 149 -1.20 3.21 -13.81
CA LYS A 149 -0.43 2.19 -13.09
C LYS A 149 0.87 2.73 -12.50
N LEU A 150 1.61 3.52 -13.29
CA LEU A 150 2.82 4.20 -12.87
C LEU A 150 2.52 5.22 -11.76
N LEU A 151 1.46 6.00 -11.91
CA LEU A 151 1.02 6.98 -10.90
C LEU A 151 0.62 6.30 -9.59
N SER A 152 -0.13 5.20 -9.67
CA SER A 152 -0.50 4.39 -8.51
C SER A 152 0.73 3.85 -7.78
N PHE A 153 1.75 3.43 -8.53
CA PHE A 153 3.01 2.97 -7.95
C PHE A 153 3.80 4.10 -7.29
N HIS A 154 3.88 5.28 -7.92
CA HIS A 154 4.67 6.40 -7.43
C HIS A 154 3.99 7.15 -6.27
N TYR A 155 2.71 7.50 -6.41
CA TYR A 155 1.97 8.32 -5.46
C TYR A 155 0.94 7.57 -4.61
N GLY A 156 0.58 6.33 -4.95
CA GLY A 156 -0.55 5.64 -4.31
C GLY A 156 -0.47 5.54 -2.79
N GLN A 157 0.75 5.39 -2.24
CA GLN A 157 0.96 5.35 -0.77
C GLN A 157 0.68 6.68 -0.04
N PHE A 158 0.68 7.80 -0.77
CA PHE A 158 0.46 9.13 -0.21
C PHE A 158 -0.99 9.58 -0.35
N LEU A 159 -1.73 8.98 -1.28
CA LEU A 159 -3.10 9.37 -1.65
C LEU A 159 -4.18 8.54 -0.94
N TYR A 160 -3.88 8.08 0.29
CA TYR A 160 -4.84 7.33 1.12
C TYR A 160 -5.69 8.24 2.01
N GLU A 161 -5.24 9.45 2.32
CA GLU A 161 -6.04 10.40 3.10
C GLU A 161 -7.35 10.76 2.37
N PRO A 162 -8.44 11.09 3.09
CA PRO A 162 -9.68 11.56 2.47
C PRO A 162 -9.54 12.97 1.89
N LEU A 163 -10.37 13.31 0.90
CA LEU A 163 -10.62 14.70 0.49
C LEU A 163 -11.64 15.32 1.45
N ASP A 164 -11.15 15.88 2.56
CA ASP A 164 -11.95 16.35 3.69
C ASP A 164 -11.94 17.88 3.87
N SER A 165 -11.35 18.61 2.93
CA SER A 165 -11.31 20.08 2.93
C SER A 165 -11.33 20.66 1.51
N ASP A 166 -11.83 21.89 1.36
CA ASP A 166 -11.83 22.62 0.10
C ASP A 166 -10.42 22.77 -0.49
N GLU A 167 -9.42 22.93 0.38
CA GLU A 167 -8.01 22.99 -0.01
C GLU A 167 -7.55 21.68 -0.68
N LYS A 168 -7.90 20.53 -0.11
CA LYS A 168 -7.59 19.22 -0.71
C LYS A 168 -8.39 18.97 -1.98
N PHE A 169 -9.65 19.41 -2.04
CA PHE A 169 -10.45 19.30 -3.27
C PHE A 169 -9.78 20.06 -4.42
N LYS A 170 -9.38 21.30 -4.17
CA LYS A 170 -8.69 22.13 -5.17
C LYS A 170 -7.35 21.52 -5.59
N ALA A 171 -6.54 21.08 -4.64
CA ALA A 171 -5.25 20.44 -4.95
C ALA A 171 -5.41 19.12 -5.73
N TRP A 172 -6.50 18.38 -5.50
CA TRP A 172 -6.81 17.18 -6.28
C TRP A 172 -7.20 17.54 -7.72
N GLU A 173 -8.05 18.54 -7.93
CA GLU A 173 -8.43 18.99 -9.28
C GLU A 173 -7.21 19.50 -10.06
N GLU A 174 -6.37 20.32 -9.42
CA GLU A 174 -5.14 20.81 -10.06
C GLU A 174 -4.13 19.68 -10.34
N LEU A 175 -4.04 18.67 -9.46
CA LEU A 175 -3.21 17.48 -9.72
C LEU A 175 -3.70 16.73 -10.96
N VAL A 176 -5.01 16.49 -11.06
CA VAL A 176 -5.59 15.78 -12.21
C VAL A 176 -5.36 16.55 -13.50
N ASN A 177 -5.56 17.87 -13.50
CA ASN A 177 -5.30 18.71 -14.68
C ASN A 177 -3.82 18.68 -15.07
N ASP A 178 -2.91 18.89 -14.11
CA ASP A 178 -1.46 18.86 -14.36
C ASP A 178 -1.01 17.47 -14.87
N LEU A 179 -1.70 16.38 -14.48
CA LEU A 179 -1.44 15.02 -14.95
C LEU A 179 -1.93 14.78 -16.39
N ASP A 180 -3.08 15.35 -16.75
CA ASP A 180 -3.69 15.22 -18.08
C ASP A 180 -2.88 15.96 -19.16
N GLU A 181 -2.17 17.01 -18.78
CA GLU A 181 -1.29 17.79 -19.66
C GLU A 181 0.12 17.19 -19.84
N ILE A 182 0.44 16.06 -19.19
CA ILE A 182 1.76 15.44 -19.31
C ILE A 182 1.93 14.85 -20.71
N GLU A 183 3.06 15.18 -21.35
CA GLU A 183 3.47 14.57 -22.62
C GLU A 183 3.54 13.04 -22.49
N GLU A 184 3.19 12.35 -23.58
CA GLU A 184 3.11 10.89 -23.58
C GLU A 184 4.43 10.25 -23.12
N ILE A 185 4.31 9.36 -22.13
CA ILE A 185 5.45 8.64 -21.58
C ILE A 185 5.74 7.41 -22.45
N GLU A 186 6.94 7.36 -23.03
CA GLU A 186 7.39 6.18 -23.78
C GLU A 186 7.84 5.05 -22.84
N TYR A 187 7.10 3.94 -22.85
CA TYR A 187 7.42 2.77 -22.03
C TYR A 187 8.18 1.71 -22.82
N THR A 188 9.40 1.37 -22.38
CA THR A 188 10.09 0.19 -22.91
C THR A 188 9.32 -1.09 -22.57
N GLU A 189 9.43 -2.14 -23.40
CA GLU A 189 8.74 -3.42 -23.15
C GLU A 189 9.02 -3.98 -21.74
N ASN A 190 10.24 -3.81 -21.25
CA ASN A 190 10.64 -4.30 -19.94
C ASN A 190 9.90 -3.54 -18.82
N ILE A 191 9.82 -2.21 -18.92
CA ILE A 191 9.06 -1.39 -17.96
C ILE A 191 7.58 -1.74 -17.99
N GLN A 192 7.00 -1.98 -19.16
CA GLN A 192 5.61 -2.44 -19.27
C GLN A 192 5.41 -3.80 -18.58
N LYS A 193 6.34 -4.76 -18.77
CA LYS A 193 6.32 -6.06 -18.09
C LYS A 193 6.39 -5.91 -16.58
N ILE A 194 7.27 -5.03 -16.08
CA ILE A 194 7.41 -4.74 -14.65
C ILE A 194 6.12 -4.15 -14.10
N ILE A 195 5.60 -3.08 -14.71
CA ILE A 195 4.35 -2.42 -14.30
C ILE A 195 3.22 -3.46 -14.24
N ASN A 196 2.99 -4.22 -15.32
CA ASN A 196 1.93 -5.22 -15.37
C ASN A 196 2.12 -6.39 -14.40
N LYS A 197 3.35 -6.75 -14.07
CA LYS A 197 3.65 -7.83 -13.12
C LYS A 197 3.24 -7.48 -11.69
N TYR A 198 3.36 -6.22 -11.29
CA TYR A 198 3.06 -5.75 -9.93
C TYR A 198 1.70 -5.08 -9.82
N TYR A 199 1.17 -4.54 -10.91
CA TYR A 199 -0.15 -3.94 -10.94
C TYR A 199 -1.27 -4.98 -10.72
N GLY A 200 -2.28 -4.63 -9.92
CA GLY A 200 -3.41 -5.53 -9.58
C GLY A 200 -3.12 -6.60 -8.51
N LYS A 201 -1.85 -6.77 -8.08
CA LYS A 201 -1.48 -7.65 -6.95
C LYS A 201 -1.48 -6.95 -5.60
N ILE A 202 -1.47 -5.61 -5.59
CA ILE A 202 -1.41 -4.79 -4.39
C ILE A 202 -2.85 -4.55 -3.91
N THR A 203 -3.24 -5.18 -2.80
CA THR A 203 -4.57 -5.00 -2.21
C THR A 203 -4.65 -3.73 -1.34
N LYS A 204 -5.86 -3.25 -0.99
CA LYS A 204 -6.06 -2.16 0.00
C LYS A 204 -5.30 -2.43 1.31
N THR A 205 -5.26 -3.70 1.73
CA THR A 205 -4.53 -4.16 2.91
C THR A 205 -3.00 -4.09 2.72
N ASP A 206 -2.50 -4.31 1.50
CA ASP A 206 -1.06 -4.15 1.20
C ASP A 206 -0.65 -2.69 1.14
N LEU A 207 -1.54 -1.79 0.71
CA LEU A 207 -1.31 -0.35 0.73
C LEU A 207 -1.31 0.23 2.15
N ILE A 208 -2.21 -0.23 3.01
CA ILE A 208 -2.21 0.12 4.45
C ILE A 208 -0.90 -0.34 5.10
N LYS A 209 -0.47 -1.58 4.81
CA LYS A 209 0.85 -2.10 5.25
C LYS A 209 2.00 -1.22 4.77
N ILE A 210 2.06 -0.92 3.47
CA ILE A 210 3.08 -0.04 2.88
C ILE A 210 3.05 1.33 3.57
N ASN A 211 1.86 1.84 3.88
CA ASN A 211 1.70 3.14 4.52
C ASN A 211 2.27 3.15 5.96
N GLU A 212 1.95 2.16 6.80
CA GLU A 212 2.44 2.06 8.18
C GLU A 212 3.93 1.73 8.27
N ILE A 213 4.41 0.87 7.38
CA ILE A 213 5.84 0.57 7.23
C ILE A 213 6.62 1.84 6.87
N SER A 214 6.16 2.59 5.87
CA SER A 214 6.79 3.84 5.45
C SER A 214 6.74 4.87 6.58
N LYS A 215 5.67 4.89 7.40
CA LYS A 215 5.58 5.73 8.59
C LYS A 215 6.67 5.37 9.62
N GLN A 216 6.86 4.09 9.93
CA GLN A 216 7.90 3.63 10.86
C GLN A 216 9.33 3.88 10.36
N ALA A 217 9.56 3.71 9.05
CA ALA A 217 10.86 4.01 8.43
C ALA A 217 11.20 5.50 8.51
N ILE A 218 10.22 6.36 8.23
CA ILE A 218 10.34 7.81 8.40
C ILE A 218 10.58 8.16 9.88
N GLU A 219 9.85 7.55 10.82
CA GLU A 219 10.05 7.75 12.27
C GLU A 219 11.44 7.33 12.76
N ARG A 220 12.03 6.27 12.20
CA ARG A 220 13.42 5.88 12.47
C ARG A 220 14.44 6.87 11.92
N LEU A 221 14.16 7.46 10.75
CA LEU A 221 14.97 8.56 10.21
C LEU A 221 14.84 9.85 11.03
N LEU A 222 13.69 10.07 11.68
CA LEU A 222 13.41 11.21 12.55
C LEU A 222 14.09 11.08 13.93
N THR A 223 14.31 9.85 14.42
CA THR A 223 14.80 9.59 15.79
C THR A 223 16.32 9.37 15.88
N ARG A 224 17.04 9.26 14.74
CA ARG A 224 18.51 9.12 14.71
C ARG A 224 19.19 10.44 15.11
N LYS A 225 20.19 10.36 16.01
CA LYS A 225 21.06 11.50 16.35
C LYS A 225 22.17 11.66 15.29
N GLY A 226 22.35 12.87 14.75
CA GLY A 226 23.44 13.27 13.85
C GLY A 226 22.99 13.71 12.44
N SER A 227 23.79 14.54 11.78
CA SER A 227 23.59 14.96 10.38
C SER A 227 24.13 13.89 9.42
N PRO A 228 23.36 13.47 8.41
CA PRO A 228 23.78 12.42 7.47
C PRO A 228 24.78 12.90 6.40
N SER A 229 25.60 12.01 5.85
CA SER A 229 26.50 12.28 4.72
C SER A 229 25.74 12.51 3.40
N GLU A 230 26.38 13.10 2.37
CA GLU A 230 25.75 13.37 1.06
C GLU A 230 25.23 12.11 0.32
N GLU A 231 25.79 10.93 0.62
CA GLU A 231 25.36 9.65 0.06
C GLU A 231 24.19 9.00 0.83
N GLU A 232 23.92 9.43 2.06
CA GLU A 232 22.94 8.80 2.96
C GLU A 232 21.46 9.06 2.61
N PRO A 233 21.02 10.19 2.01
CA PRO A 233 19.64 10.35 1.54
C PRO A 233 19.30 9.39 0.40
N LEU A 234 20.27 9.12 -0.49
CA LEU A 234 20.15 8.13 -1.57
C LEU A 234 20.14 6.71 -1.00
N GLU A 235 21.00 6.40 -0.03
CA GLU A 235 21.04 5.13 0.71
C GLU A 235 19.75 4.90 1.55
N ALA A 236 19.19 5.95 2.15
CA ALA A 236 17.94 5.90 2.90
C ALA A 236 16.74 5.68 1.97
N LYS A 237 16.73 6.36 0.81
CA LYS A 237 15.77 6.08 -0.26
C LYS A 237 15.93 4.63 -0.73
N ARG A 238 17.18 4.16 -0.96
CA ARG A 238 17.50 2.78 -1.33
C ARG A 238 17.11 1.74 -0.27
N LYS A 239 17.17 2.07 1.02
CA LYS A 239 16.75 1.18 2.12
C LYS A 239 15.24 1.16 2.33
N VAL A 240 14.57 2.29 2.07
CA VAL A 240 13.11 2.32 1.92
C VAL A 240 12.72 1.46 0.71
N GLU A 241 13.48 1.53 -0.40
CA GLU A 241 13.41 0.71 -1.62
C GLU A 241 13.61 -0.80 -1.39
N GLU A 242 14.66 -1.19 -0.65
CA GLU A 242 14.93 -2.57 -0.19
C GLU A 242 13.81 -3.11 0.71
N TYR A 243 13.07 -2.23 1.39
CA TYR A 243 11.95 -2.61 2.25
C TYR A 243 10.60 -2.70 1.51
N TYR A 244 10.40 -2.03 0.34
CA TYR A 244 9.18 -2.27 -0.51
C TYR A 244 8.98 -3.74 -0.79
N THR A 245 10.07 -4.48 -0.76
CA THR A 245 10.14 -5.86 -1.12
C THR A 245 10.31 -6.69 0.13
N ASN A 246 9.21 -7.23 0.69
CA ASN A 246 9.34 -8.51 1.38
C ASN A 246 9.50 -9.62 0.35
N ILE A 247 10.51 -9.45 -0.50
CA ILE A 247 10.77 -10.29 -1.64
C ILE A 247 12.11 -10.95 -1.37
N SER A 248 12.03 -12.21 -0.99
CA SER A 248 13.17 -13.10 -0.85
C SER A 248 13.92 -13.33 -2.18
N ASN A 249 13.53 -12.66 -3.27
CA ASN A 249 13.95 -12.90 -4.64
C ASN A 249 14.62 -11.66 -5.27
N LYS A 250 15.92 -11.78 -5.51
CA LYS A 250 16.79 -10.81 -6.19
C LYS A 250 16.17 -10.21 -7.47
N LYS A 251 15.33 -10.95 -8.19
CA LYS A 251 14.69 -10.47 -9.43
C LYS A 251 13.69 -9.32 -9.20
N GLU A 252 12.96 -9.31 -8.09
CA GLU A 252 11.93 -8.28 -7.89
C GLU A 252 12.54 -6.98 -7.35
N ILE A 253 13.64 -7.06 -6.59
CA ILE A 253 14.48 -5.91 -6.23
C ILE A 253 15.01 -5.22 -7.50
N GLN A 254 15.51 -6.04 -8.44
CA GLN A 254 15.99 -5.54 -9.72
C GLN A 254 14.88 -4.86 -10.53
N ASP A 255 13.71 -5.50 -10.65
CA ASP A 255 12.56 -4.92 -11.36
C ASP A 255 12.14 -3.56 -10.75
N PHE A 256 12.17 -3.44 -9.42
CA PHE A 256 11.85 -2.19 -8.72
C PHE A 256 12.89 -1.10 -8.99
N SER A 257 14.18 -1.45 -8.93
CA SER A 257 15.28 -0.52 -9.23
C SER A 257 15.21 0.00 -10.67
N GLU A 258 14.90 -0.87 -11.64
CA GLU A 258 14.72 -0.49 -13.04
C GLU A 258 13.53 0.48 -13.20
N LEU A 259 12.43 0.27 -12.47
CA LEU A 259 11.28 1.18 -12.48
C LEU A 259 11.58 2.54 -11.83
N GLN A 260 12.37 2.58 -10.75
CA GLN A 260 12.82 3.84 -10.14
C GLN A 260 13.76 4.61 -11.06
N GLN A 261 14.68 3.91 -11.72
CA GLN A 261 15.57 4.53 -12.71
C GLN A 261 14.74 5.12 -13.86
N PHE A 262 13.74 4.40 -14.34
CA PHE A 262 12.80 4.92 -15.34
C PHE A 262 12.08 6.20 -14.85
N LEU A 263 11.52 6.19 -13.63
CA LEU A 263 10.86 7.36 -13.04
C LEU A 263 11.80 8.56 -12.90
N SER A 264 13.09 8.34 -12.66
CA SER A 264 14.08 9.41 -12.51
C SER A 264 14.25 10.25 -13.79
N ASN A 265 14.01 9.66 -14.97
CA ASN A 265 14.04 10.39 -16.25
C ASN A 265 12.93 11.45 -16.35
N TYR A 266 11.87 11.32 -15.54
CA TYR A 266 10.72 12.22 -15.49
C TYR A 266 10.68 13.02 -14.18
N GLN A 267 11.79 13.12 -13.46
CA GLN A 267 11.85 13.78 -12.16
C GLN A 267 11.37 15.23 -12.18
N SER A 268 11.63 15.97 -13.26
CA SER A 268 11.16 17.35 -13.41
C SER A 268 9.63 17.44 -13.46
N VAL A 269 8.98 16.46 -14.10
CA VAL A 269 7.52 16.33 -14.17
C VAL A 269 6.97 16.02 -12.78
N PHE A 270 7.46 14.96 -12.14
CA PHE A 270 6.99 14.55 -10.81
C PHE A 270 7.23 15.62 -9.73
N LYS A 271 8.35 16.34 -9.79
CA LYS A 271 8.63 17.45 -8.86
C LYS A 271 7.59 18.58 -8.95
N ARG A 272 7.00 18.82 -10.13
CA ARG A 272 5.90 19.79 -10.26
C ARG A 272 4.62 19.29 -9.60
N LEU A 273 4.35 17.99 -9.66
CA LEU A 273 3.15 17.38 -9.08
C LEU A 273 3.24 17.27 -7.55
N ASP A 274 4.46 17.12 -7.00
CA ASP A 274 4.72 17.03 -5.56
C ASP A 274 4.09 18.18 -4.76
N LYS A 275 3.95 19.38 -5.35
CA LYS A 275 3.27 20.54 -4.72
C LYS A 275 1.83 20.20 -4.30
N HIS A 276 1.11 19.45 -5.13
CA HIS A 276 -0.25 19.02 -4.87
C HIS A 276 -0.28 17.89 -3.85
N ILE A 277 0.64 16.93 -3.99
CA ILE A 277 0.74 15.78 -3.08
C ILE A 277 1.04 16.24 -1.64
N MET A 278 1.80 17.33 -1.45
CA MET A 278 2.03 17.93 -0.12
C MET A 278 0.75 18.47 0.53
N VAL A 279 -0.21 18.94 -0.25
CA VAL A 279 -1.53 19.37 0.26
C VAL A 279 -2.38 18.15 0.59
N LEU A 280 -2.40 17.16 -0.31
CA LEU A 280 -3.23 15.96 -0.22
C LEU A 280 -2.76 14.96 0.85
N SER A 281 -1.49 15.01 1.23
CA SER A 281 -0.87 14.03 2.13
C SER A 281 0.00 14.70 3.19
N SER A 282 -0.47 14.67 4.43
CA SER A 282 0.29 15.12 5.59
C SER A 282 1.61 14.33 5.73
N LYS A 283 1.60 13.06 5.36
CA LYS A 283 2.78 12.18 5.37
C LYS A 283 3.80 12.60 4.32
N PHE A 284 3.37 12.88 3.09
CA PHE A 284 4.26 13.33 2.03
C PHE A 284 4.89 14.68 2.36
N ARG A 285 4.09 15.60 2.91
CA ARG A 285 4.59 16.90 3.39
C ARG A 285 5.73 16.75 4.40
N LYS A 286 5.52 15.93 5.44
CA LYS A 286 6.56 15.63 6.43
C LYS A 286 7.82 15.03 5.80
N LEU A 287 7.66 14.16 4.79
CA LEU A 287 8.79 13.57 4.07
C LEU A 287 9.58 14.63 3.30
N GLN A 288 8.91 15.54 2.60
CA GLN A 288 9.53 16.64 1.86
C GLN A 288 10.23 17.63 2.80
N ASP A 289 9.63 17.98 3.93
CA ASP A 289 10.24 18.85 4.94
C ASP A 289 11.57 18.27 5.46
N ILE A 290 11.66 16.95 5.63
CA ILE A 290 12.89 16.26 6.04
C ILE A 290 13.96 16.37 4.94
N ILE A 291 13.58 16.14 3.69
CA ILE A 291 14.51 16.24 2.55
C ILE A 291 15.01 17.69 2.43
N PHE A 292 14.11 18.67 2.48
CA PHE A 292 14.40 20.09 2.32
C PHE A 292 15.26 20.67 3.45
N ASN A 293 14.90 20.41 4.71
CA ASN A 293 15.68 20.87 5.88
C ASN A 293 17.08 20.24 5.95
N ARG A 294 17.31 19.12 5.27
CA ARG A 294 18.62 18.47 5.17
C ARG A 294 19.43 18.97 3.98
N THR A 295 18.80 19.40 2.88
CA THR A 295 19.49 20.03 1.73
C THR A 295 19.84 21.50 1.96
N GLY A 296 19.08 22.22 2.80
CA GLY A 296 19.32 23.63 3.11
C GLY A 296 20.44 23.90 4.13
N GLN A 297 21.05 22.86 4.71
CA GLN A 297 22.22 22.98 5.61
C GLN A 297 23.57 22.86 4.87
N ASN A 298 23.56 22.62 3.56
CA ASN A 298 24.75 22.52 2.70
C ASN A 298 24.86 23.68 1.68
N ALA A 299 24.21 24.83 1.94
CA ALA A 299 24.34 26.06 1.15
C ALA A 299 25.06 27.16 1.94
#